data_AF-A0A690LP03-F1
#
_entry.id   AF-A0A690LP03-F1
#
_cell.length_a   1.000
_cell.length_b   1.000
_cell.length_c   1.000
_cell.angle_alpha   90.00
_cell.angle_beta   90.00
_cell.angle_gamma   90.00
#
_symmetry.space_group_name_H-M   'P 1'
#
loop_
_entity.id
_entity.type
_entity.pdbx_description
1 polymer ?
#
loop_
_entity_poly.entity_id
_entity_poly.type
_entity_poly.pdbx_seq_one_letter_code
_entity_poly.pdbx_strand_id
1 'polypeptide(L)'
;LLSRYGEKAFVLELSKEYEDLLLANKEINLLCLALPKNSKELYEEIQKDEIGARLLENFAKEFPLLNESFELKNNFYSLLCLVGRVLNLDENLHKAGKKLLKIADESKMPRGVKIDYRLKEDKSFDYTRTLRSAMSFMLAGVDSANIAYGAVESLAYFLRDTYDDLREKKQSEMALISGSLFEHKALLRNTLKHLKNCQLSDVPLRI
;
A
#
# COMPACT_ATOMS: atom_id res chain seq x y z
N LEU A 1 -1.44 -1.05 26.32
CA LEU A 1 -0.17 -1.51 25.69
C LEU A 1 0.73 -0.34 25.30
N LEU A 2 0.23 0.77 24.74
CA LEU A 2 1.06 1.92 24.36
C LEU A 2 1.94 2.46 25.51
N SER A 3 1.42 2.61 26.73
CA SER A 3 2.22 3.02 27.90
C SER A 3 3.34 2.04 28.28
N ARG A 4 3.25 0.77 27.83
CA ARG A 4 4.16 -0.32 28.20
C ARG A 4 5.42 -0.41 27.33
N TYR A 5 5.38 0.13 26.10
CA TYR A 5 6.48 0.05 25.13
C TYR A 5 7.24 1.36 24.93
N GLY A 6 6.90 2.40 25.70
CA GLY A 6 7.63 3.68 25.70
C GLY A 6 7.61 4.43 24.36
N GLU A 7 8.42 5.48 24.24
CA GLU A 7 8.57 6.31 23.04
C GLU A 7 9.32 5.61 21.90
N LYS A 8 9.77 4.36 22.07
CA LYS A 8 10.63 3.67 21.09
C LYS A 8 9.88 2.70 20.17
N ALA A 9 8.56 2.64 20.27
CA ALA A 9 7.72 1.80 19.42
C ALA A 9 7.34 2.54 18.12
N PHE A 10 7.59 1.90 16.98
CA PHE A 10 7.01 2.30 15.70
C PHE A 10 5.62 1.67 15.59
N VAL A 11 4.58 2.48 15.52
CA VAL A 11 3.19 2.00 15.45
C VAL A 11 2.74 1.93 14.00
N LEU A 12 2.30 0.75 13.60
CA LEU A 12 1.72 0.42 12.30
C LEU A 12 0.24 0.13 12.49
N GLU A 13 -0.61 1.13 12.28
CA GLU A 13 -2.07 0.99 12.35
C GLU A 13 -2.66 1.10 10.94
N LEU A 14 -2.85 -0.04 10.26
CA LEU A 14 -3.38 -0.07 8.90
C LEU A 14 -4.86 -0.48 8.89
N SER A 15 -5.73 0.38 8.36
CA SER A 15 -7.18 0.23 8.42
C SER A 15 -7.83 0.15 7.04
N LYS A 16 -8.95 -0.57 6.96
CA LYS A 16 -9.86 -0.56 5.80
C LYS A 16 -10.80 0.64 5.80
N GLU A 17 -11.05 1.26 6.95
CA GLU A 17 -12.14 2.23 7.14
C GLU A 17 -11.65 3.65 7.42
N TYR A 18 -10.42 3.77 7.89
CA TYR A 18 -9.85 5.02 8.36
C TYR A 18 -8.45 5.24 7.78
N GLU A 19 -7.92 6.47 7.86
CA GLU A 19 -6.56 6.79 7.41
C GLU A 19 -5.51 6.04 8.20
N ASP A 20 -4.47 5.54 7.53
CA ASP A 20 -3.42 4.74 8.16
C ASP A 20 -2.47 5.59 9.00
N LEU A 21 -1.90 4.98 10.05
CA LEU A 21 -0.90 5.63 10.89
C LEU A 21 0.40 4.84 10.85
N LEU A 22 1.48 5.54 10.52
CA LEU A 22 2.86 5.07 10.65
C LEU A 22 3.55 5.98 11.68
N LEU A 23 3.30 5.76 12.96
CA LEU A 23 3.77 6.67 14.01
C LEU A 23 5.17 6.31 14.49
N ALA A 24 6.15 7.17 14.18
CA ALA A 24 7.43 7.16 14.88
C ALA A 24 7.26 7.83 16.24
N ASN A 25 7.72 7.14 17.28
CA ASN A 25 7.69 7.59 18.67
C ASN A 25 6.30 8.02 19.16
N LYS A 26 5.24 7.46 18.55
CA LYS A 26 3.81 7.76 18.80
C LYS A 26 3.34 9.19 18.47
N GLU A 27 4.23 10.07 18.06
CA GLU A 27 3.88 11.49 17.83
C GLU A 27 3.95 11.85 16.35
N ILE A 28 4.95 11.34 15.64
CA ILE A 28 5.23 11.76 14.28
C ILE A 28 4.63 10.73 13.32
N ASN A 29 3.52 11.09 12.67
CA ASN A 29 3.01 10.28 11.56
C ASN A 29 3.91 10.45 10.33
N LEU A 30 4.58 9.39 9.94
CA LEU A 30 5.46 9.36 8.77
C LEU A 30 4.68 9.22 7.45
N LEU A 31 3.39 8.88 7.51
CA LEU A 31 2.55 8.72 6.34
C LEU A 31 1.78 10.00 6.03
N CYS A 32 2.13 10.63 4.91
CA CYS A 32 1.33 11.66 4.28
C CYS A 32 0.83 11.13 2.93
N LEU A 33 -0.32 10.45 2.94
CA LEU A 33 -0.96 9.88 1.76
C LEU A 33 -2.14 10.75 1.34
N ALA A 34 -2.21 11.12 0.06
CA ALA A 34 -3.35 11.81 -0.53
C ALA A 34 -3.74 11.10 -1.82
N LEU A 35 -4.86 10.38 -1.81
CA LEU A 35 -5.38 9.66 -2.97
C LEU A 35 -6.26 10.56 -3.85
N PRO A 36 -6.34 10.28 -5.17
CA PRO A 36 -7.09 11.11 -6.09
C PRO A 36 -8.60 10.95 -5.86
N LYS A 37 -9.38 11.99 -6.16
CA LYS A 37 -10.85 11.97 -6.00
C LYS A 37 -11.57 11.36 -7.20
N ASN A 38 -10.91 11.27 -8.34
CA ASN A 38 -11.47 10.71 -9.57
C ASN A 38 -10.34 10.30 -10.52
N SER A 39 -10.69 9.59 -11.60
CA SER A 39 -9.70 9.09 -12.55
C SER A 39 -8.97 10.21 -13.31
N LYS A 40 -9.59 11.37 -13.53
CA LYS A 40 -8.93 12.52 -14.17
C LYS A 40 -7.76 13.03 -13.32
N GLU A 41 -7.98 13.26 -12.03
CA GLU A 41 -6.93 13.67 -11.09
C GLU A 41 -5.81 12.63 -11.01
N LEU A 42 -6.16 11.33 -10.99
CA LEU A 42 -5.19 10.24 -11.04
C LEU A 42 -4.28 10.35 -12.28
N TYR A 43 -4.85 10.57 -13.47
CA TYR A 43 -4.07 10.66 -14.70
C TYR A 43 -3.24 11.94 -14.77
N GLU A 44 -3.78 13.08 -14.33
CA GLU A 44 -3.04 14.32 -14.22
C GLU A 44 -1.78 14.14 -13.35
N GLU A 45 -1.90 13.44 -12.21
CA GLU A 45 -0.76 13.12 -11.34
C GLU A 45 0.24 12.15 -11.99
N ILE A 46 -0.24 11.10 -12.68
CA ILE A 46 0.65 10.16 -13.41
C ILE A 46 1.41 10.87 -14.53
N GLN A 47 0.78 11.81 -15.23
CA GLN A 47 1.34 12.49 -16.40
C GLN A 47 2.25 13.68 -16.06
N LYS A 48 2.52 13.95 -14.77
CA LYS A 48 3.43 15.04 -14.34
C LYS A 48 4.87 14.87 -14.83
N ASP A 49 5.27 13.64 -15.16
CA ASP A 49 6.57 13.36 -15.78
C ASP A 49 6.43 12.61 -17.11
N GLU A 50 7.43 12.75 -17.99
CA GLU A 50 7.41 12.17 -19.34
C GLU A 50 7.29 10.64 -19.33
N ILE A 51 7.87 9.97 -18.33
CA ILE A 51 7.82 8.52 -18.20
C ILE A 51 6.38 8.08 -17.91
N GLY A 52 5.69 8.79 -17.03
CA GLY A 52 4.30 8.53 -16.66
C GLY A 52 3.33 8.87 -17.79
N ALA A 53 3.59 9.96 -18.51
CA ALA A 53 2.82 10.31 -19.71
C ALA A 53 2.90 9.23 -20.78
N ARG A 54 4.10 8.76 -21.11
CA ARG A 54 4.31 7.68 -22.09
C ARG A 54 3.72 6.35 -21.62
N LEU A 55 3.83 6.04 -20.33
CA LEU A 55 3.22 4.84 -19.75
C LEU A 55 1.70 4.87 -19.94
N LEU A 56 1.04 5.97 -19.60
CA LEU A 56 -0.41 6.07 -19.70
C LEU A 56 -0.89 6.03 -21.15
N GLU A 57 -0.16 6.67 -22.07
CA GLU A 57 -0.46 6.61 -23.51
C GLU A 57 -0.40 5.16 -24.03
N ASN A 58 0.63 4.40 -23.64
CA ASN A 58 0.74 2.99 -24.03
C ASN A 58 -0.31 2.12 -23.34
N PHE A 59 -0.58 2.37 -22.06
CA PHE A 59 -1.60 1.63 -21.31
C PHE A 59 -2.98 1.80 -21.95
N ALA A 60 -3.34 3.01 -22.38
CA ALA A 60 -4.62 3.31 -23.02
C ALA A 60 -4.81 2.64 -24.40
N LYS A 61 -3.73 2.18 -25.05
CA LYS A 61 -3.81 1.44 -26.32
C LYS A 61 -4.22 -0.02 -26.11
N GLU A 62 -3.85 -0.59 -24.97
CA GLU A 62 -4.03 -2.02 -24.67
C GLU A 62 -5.16 -2.28 -23.65
N PHE A 63 -5.42 -1.32 -22.76
CA PHE A 63 -6.35 -1.47 -21.64
C PHE A 63 -7.27 -0.25 -21.51
N PRO A 64 -8.54 -0.44 -21.10
CA PRO A 64 -9.45 0.67 -20.87
C PRO A 64 -8.99 1.51 -19.68
N LEU A 65 -9.05 2.83 -19.84
CA LEU A 65 -8.86 3.76 -18.73
C LEU A 65 -10.13 3.84 -17.88
N LEU A 66 -9.94 3.92 -16.56
CA LEU A 66 -11.00 4.24 -15.61
C LEU A 66 -11.60 5.61 -15.94
N ASN A 67 -12.91 5.71 -15.85
CA ASN A 67 -13.67 6.95 -16.02
C ASN A 67 -14.74 7.04 -14.93
N GLU A 68 -14.30 7.27 -13.69
CA GLU A 68 -15.17 7.25 -12.51
C GLU A 68 -14.66 8.19 -11.42
N SER A 69 -15.57 8.60 -10.54
CA SER A 69 -15.25 9.26 -9.27
C SER A 69 -14.92 8.20 -8.22
N PHE A 70 -14.02 8.54 -7.31
CA PHE A 70 -13.57 7.62 -6.29
C PHE A 70 -14.07 8.04 -4.90
N GLU A 71 -14.64 7.09 -4.18
CA GLU A 71 -14.92 7.22 -2.75
C GLU A 71 -13.79 6.51 -1.99
N LEU A 72 -12.76 7.26 -1.58
CA LEU A 72 -11.55 6.72 -0.97
C LEU A 72 -11.28 7.36 0.38
N LYS A 73 -10.57 6.62 1.23
CA LYS A 73 -9.86 7.14 2.40
C LYS A 73 -8.38 7.21 2.05
N ASN A 74 -7.62 8.07 2.71
CA ASN A 74 -6.18 8.12 2.53
C ASN A 74 -5.49 6.99 3.31
N ASN A 75 -5.69 5.76 2.85
CA ASN A 75 -5.08 4.55 3.41
C ASN A 75 -4.63 3.59 2.30
N PHE A 76 -3.79 2.62 2.67
CA PHE A 76 -3.30 1.61 1.77
C PHE A 76 -4.38 0.66 1.27
N TYR A 77 -5.48 0.47 2.03
CA TYR A 77 -6.62 -0.32 1.54
C TYR A 77 -7.26 0.32 0.30
N SER A 78 -7.52 1.62 0.34
CA SER A 78 -8.04 2.42 -0.78
C SER A 78 -7.07 2.45 -1.96
N LEU A 79 -5.75 2.52 -1.70
CA LEU A 79 -4.74 2.36 -2.76
C LEU A 79 -4.81 0.97 -3.41
N LEU A 80 -4.96 -0.09 -2.62
CA LEU A 80 -5.14 -1.45 -3.15
C LEU A 80 -6.48 -1.62 -3.89
N CYS A 81 -7.54 -0.89 -3.52
CA CYS A 81 -8.76 -0.81 -4.31
C CYS A 81 -8.49 -0.22 -5.71
N LEU A 82 -7.71 0.86 -5.79
CA LEU A 82 -7.30 1.43 -7.08
C LEU A 82 -6.45 0.47 -7.91
N VAL A 83 -5.49 -0.23 -7.29
CA VAL A 83 -4.72 -1.29 -7.98
C VAL A 83 -5.67 -2.38 -8.50
N GLY A 84 -6.62 -2.84 -7.69
CA GLY A 84 -7.61 -3.83 -8.12
C GLY A 84 -8.48 -3.36 -9.28
N ARG A 85 -8.83 -2.07 -9.32
CA ARG A 85 -9.55 -1.46 -10.46
C ARG A 85 -8.72 -1.39 -11.72
N VAL A 86 -7.46 -0.97 -11.62
CA VAL A 86 -6.51 -0.98 -12.75
C VAL A 86 -6.33 -2.39 -13.31
N LEU A 87 -6.25 -3.40 -12.43
CA LEU A 87 -6.18 -4.82 -12.80
C LEU A 87 -7.49 -5.40 -13.35
N ASN A 88 -8.56 -4.59 -13.44
CA ASN A 88 -9.89 -4.99 -13.88
C ASN A 88 -10.48 -6.20 -13.10
N LEU A 89 -10.22 -6.29 -11.79
CA LEU A 89 -10.70 -7.42 -10.98
C LEU A 89 -12.21 -7.35 -10.69
N ASP A 90 -12.76 -6.14 -10.66
CA ASP A 90 -14.20 -5.84 -10.53
C ASP A 90 -14.46 -4.44 -11.04
N GLU A 91 -15.68 -4.16 -11.51
CA GLU A 91 -16.11 -2.80 -11.89
C GLU A 91 -16.32 -1.90 -10.66
N ASN A 92 -16.68 -2.45 -9.51
CA ASN A 92 -16.82 -1.68 -8.28
C ASN A 92 -15.48 -1.57 -7.54
N LEU A 93 -15.07 -0.33 -7.24
CA LEU A 93 -13.81 0.01 -6.56
C LEU A 93 -13.50 -0.85 -5.33
N HIS A 94 -14.47 -0.99 -4.43
CA HIS A 94 -14.28 -1.70 -3.16
C HIS A 94 -14.29 -3.21 -3.34
N LYS A 95 -15.13 -3.73 -4.25
CA LYS A 95 -15.11 -5.16 -4.61
C LYS A 95 -13.79 -5.55 -5.29
N ALA A 96 -13.22 -4.67 -6.11
CA ALA A 96 -11.93 -4.88 -6.76
C ALA A 96 -10.80 -5.01 -5.73
N GLY A 97 -10.76 -4.12 -4.72
CA GLY A 97 -9.79 -4.23 -3.62
C GLY A 97 -9.98 -5.49 -2.77
N LYS A 98 -11.22 -5.86 -2.45
CA LYS A 98 -11.51 -7.13 -1.75
C LYS A 98 -11.04 -8.35 -2.54
N LYS A 99 -11.25 -8.37 -3.85
CA LYS A 99 -10.77 -9.45 -4.73
C LYS A 99 -9.25 -9.49 -4.77
N LEU A 100 -8.58 -8.34 -4.88
CA LEU A 100 -7.11 -8.26 -4.82
C LEU A 100 -6.57 -8.90 -3.54
N LEU A 101 -7.11 -8.51 -2.39
CA LEU A 101 -6.68 -9.05 -1.10
C LEU A 101 -6.99 -10.54 -0.96
N LYS A 102 -8.15 -11.00 -1.44
CA LYS A 102 -8.51 -12.42 -1.47
C LYS A 102 -7.51 -13.23 -2.31
N ILE A 103 -7.17 -12.74 -3.50
CA ILE A 103 -6.17 -13.36 -4.37
C ILE A 103 -4.82 -13.46 -3.65
N ALA A 104 -4.39 -12.38 -2.99
CA ALA A 104 -3.14 -12.39 -2.23
C ALA A 104 -3.18 -13.41 -1.07
N ASP A 105 -4.27 -13.47 -0.32
CA ASP A 105 -4.47 -14.41 0.80
C ASP A 105 -4.48 -15.88 0.36
N GLU A 106 -5.03 -16.17 -0.82
CA GLU A 106 -5.12 -17.50 -1.41
C GLU A 106 -3.87 -17.88 -2.23
N SER A 107 -2.96 -16.93 -2.44
CA SER A 107 -1.75 -17.12 -3.25
C SER A 107 -0.81 -18.15 -2.63
N LYS A 108 -0.40 -19.11 -3.47
CA LYS A 108 0.68 -20.07 -3.19
C LYS A 108 2.00 -19.66 -3.84
N MET A 109 2.04 -18.48 -4.47
CA MET A 109 3.23 -18.02 -5.17
C MET A 109 4.35 -17.74 -4.16
N PRO A 110 5.60 -18.14 -4.46
CA PRO A 110 6.72 -17.86 -3.57
C PRO A 110 7.05 -16.36 -3.51
N ARG A 111 6.79 -15.62 -4.58
CA ARG A 111 6.93 -14.16 -4.69
C ARG A 111 5.96 -13.59 -5.73
N GLY A 112 5.53 -12.36 -5.51
CA GLY A 112 4.88 -11.54 -6.53
C GLY A 112 5.88 -10.61 -7.23
N VAL A 113 5.43 -9.93 -8.27
CA VAL A 113 6.20 -8.83 -8.88
C VAL A 113 6.39 -7.68 -7.89
N LYS A 114 7.54 -7.01 -7.95
CA LYS A 114 7.87 -5.91 -7.03
C LYS A 114 7.12 -4.64 -7.45
N ILE A 115 6.12 -4.25 -6.68
CA ILE A 115 5.37 -3.01 -6.84
C ILE A 115 6.06 -1.90 -6.07
N ASP A 116 6.15 -0.71 -6.67
CA ASP A 116 6.88 0.40 -6.08
C ASP A 116 6.01 1.19 -5.08
N TYR A 117 6.37 1.11 -3.81
CA TYR A 117 5.82 1.91 -2.71
C TYR A 117 6.93 2.83 -2.22
N ARG A 118 6.78 4.15 -2.37
CA ARG A 118 7.83 5.12 -2.03
C ARG A 118 7.27 6.42 -1.50
N LEU A 119 8.13 7.12 -0.75
CA LEU A 119 7.95 8.52 -0.42
C LEU A 119 8.64 9.39 -1.49
N LYS A 120 8.06 10.55 -1.76
CA LYS A 120 8.69 11.64 -2.52
C LYS A 120 9.77 12.32 -1.67
N GLU A 121 10.50 13.24 -2.28
CA GLU A 121 11.53 14.03 -1.60
C GLU A 121 10.95 14.84 -0.43
N ASP A 122 9.74 15.36 -0.59
CA ASP A 122 8.98 16.10 0.43
C ASP A 122 8.36 15.20 1.53
N LYS A 123 8.66 13.90 1.51
CA LYS A 123 8.14 12.87 2.43
C LYS A 123 6.66 12.53 2.29
N SER A 124 5.94 13.12 1.33
CA SER A 124 4.61 12.63 0.96
C SER A 124 4.69 11.26 0.26
N PHE A 125 3.68 10.43 0.41
CA PHE A 125 3.62 9.11 -0.22
C PHE A 125 3.27 9.25 -1.71
N ASP A 126 4.07 8.63 -2.58
CA ASP A 126 3.84 8.63 -4.02
C ASP A 126 2.97 7.44 -4.45
N TYR A 127 1.65 7.61 -4.35
CA TYR A 127 0.71 6.58 -4.77
C TYR A 127 0.77 6.29 -6.28
N THR A 128 1.24 7.25 -7.09
CA THR A 128 1.33 7.07 -8.54
C THR A 128 2.34 6.00 -8.90
N ARG A 129 3.45 5.89 -8.16
CA ARG A 129 4.48 4.85 -8.37
C ARG A 129 3.91 3.44 -8.23
N THR A 130 3.00 3.24 -7.28
CA THR A 130 2.32 1.96 -7.06
C THR A 130 1.45 1.58 -8.26
N LEU A 131 0.63 2.52 -8.75
CA LEU A 131 -0.25 2.28 -9.90
C LEU A 131 0.52 2.14 -11.21
N ARG A 132 1.56 2.97 -11.43
CA ARG A 132 2.45 2.89 -12.59
C ARG A 132 3.17 1.55 -12.67
N SER A 133 3.59 1.00 -11.53
CA SER A 133 4.19 -0.34 -11.47
C SER A 133 3.21 -1.42 -11.92
N ALA A 134 1.97 -1.37 -11.40
CA ALA A 134 0.93 -2.32 -11.81
C ALA A 134 0.63 -2.22 -13.32
N MET A 135 0.42 -1.00 -13.84
CA MET A 135 0.22 -0.76 -15.28
C MET A 135 1.37 -1.28 -16.13
N SER A 136 2.62 -1.06 -15.70
CA SER A 136 3.80 -1.53 -16.43
C SER A 136 3.88 -3.06 -16.47
N PHE A 137 3.54 -3.75 -15.38
CA PHE A 137 3.48 -5.22 -15.36
C PHE A 137 2.33 -5.77 -16.20
N MET A 138 1.17 -5.10 -16.22
CA MET A 138 0.08 -5.46 -17.12
C MET A 138 0.50 -5.35 -18.59
N LEU A 139 1.16 -4.25 -18.97
CA LEU A 139 1.71 -4.07 -20.32
C LEU A 139 2.76 -5.14 -20.67
N ALA A 140 3.49 -5.64 -19.68
CA ALA A 140 4.44 -6.74 -19.85
C ALA A 140 3.77 -8.13 -19.88
N GLY A 141 2.43 -8.21 -19.82
CA GLY A 141 1.68 -9.47 -19.85
C GLY A 141 1.74 -10.28 -18.56
N VAL A 142 2.10 -9.66 -17.43
CA VAL A 142 2.10 -10.32 -16.12
C VAL A 142 0.66 -10.57 -15.67
N ASP A 143 0.39 -11.79 -15.22
CA ASP A 143 -0.92 -12.19 -14.71
C ASP A 143 -1.38 -11.34 -13.52
N SER A 144 -2.66 -10.95 -13.52
CA SER A 144 -3.22 -10.07 -12.50
C SER A 144 -3.12 -10.65 -11.09
N ALA A 145 -3.12 -11.97 -10.90
CA ALA A 145 -2.96 -12.56 -9.57
C ALA A 145 -1.52 -12.43 -9.05
N ASN A 146 -0.53 -12.48 -9.94
CA ASN A 146 0.86 -12.17 -9.58
C ASN A 146 1.00 -10.70 -9.17
N ILE A 147 0.40 -9.77 -9.90
CA ILE A 147 0.42 -8.34 -9.57
C ILE A 147 -0.31 -8.07 -8.24
N ALA A 148 -1.49 -8.67 -8.05
CA ALA A 148 -2.26 -8.55 -6.82
C ALA A 148 -1.47 -9.02 -5.58
N TYR A 149 -0.85 -10.20 -5.66
CA TYR A 149 0.00 -10.70 -4.59
C TYR A 149 1.24 -9.81 -4.40
N GLY A 150 1.87 -9.39 -5.50
CA GLY A 150 3.02 -8.49 -5.50
C GLY A 150 2.76 -7.14 -4.84
N ALA A 151 1.57 -6.57 -5.01
CA ALA A 151 1.16 -5.32 -4.36
C ALA A 151 1.12 -5.47 -2.83
N VAL A 152 0.53 -6.56 -2.33
CA VAL A 152 0.45 -6.85 -0.89
C VAL A 152 1.84 -7.17 -0.30
N GLU A 153 2.63 -7.99 -0.99
CA GLU A 153 3.99 -8.33 -0.57
C GLU A 153 4.90 -7.09 -0.53
N SER A 154 4.80 -6.23 -1.54
CA SER A 154 5.62 -5.02 -1.64
C SER A 154 5.24 -3.96 -0.60
N LEU A 155 3.97 -3.88 -0.20
CA LEU A 155 3.57 -3.06 0.95
C LEU A 155 4.28 -3.52 2.22
N ALA A 156 4.34 -4.83 2.50
CA ALA A 156 5.07 -5.35 3.66
C ALA A 156 6.57 -5.02 3.61
N TYR A 157 7.18 -5.04 2.42
CA TYR A 157 8.58 -4.60 2.24
C TYR A 157 8.75 -3.10 2.50
N PHE A 158 7.83 -2.25 2.05
CA PHE A 158 7.86 -0.82 2.35
C PHE A 158 7.77 -0.55 3.85
N LEU A 159 6.89 -1.25 4.57
CA LEU A 159 6.78 -1.13 6.04
C LEU A 159 8.06 -1.59 6.74
N ARG A 160 8.68 -2.69 6.27
CA ARG A 160 9.98 -3.14 6.77
C ARG A 160 11.03 -2.06 6.56
N ASP A 161 11.18 -1.55 5.34
CA ASP A 161 12.23 -0.60 5.00
C ASP A 161 12.08 0.70 5.80
N THR A 162 10.84 1.19 5.95
CA THR A 162 10.53 2.33 6.81
C THR A 162 10.95 2.09 8.26
N TYR A 163 10.70 0.89 8.79
CA TYR A 163 11.07 0.54 10.15
C TYR A 163 12.58 0.31 10.34
N ASP A 164 13.25 -0.35 9.39
CA ASP A 164 14.70 -0.55 9.45
C ASP A 164 15.44 0.81 9.40
N ASP A 165 14.98 1.77 8.59
CA ASP A 165 15.49 3.16 8.60
C ASP A 165 15.38 3.82 10.00
N LEU A 166 14.25 3.64 10.69
CA LEU A 166 14.07 4.17 12.05
C LEU A 166 14.99 3.48 13.05
N ARG A 167 15.20 2.17 12.91
CA ARG A 167 16.11 1.42 13.79
C ARG A 167 17.57 1.81 13.61
N GLU A 168 18.01 1.98 12.36
CA GLU A 168 19.38 2.42 12.05
C GLU A 168 19.67 3.79 12.66
N LYS A 169 18.67 4.68 12.66
CA LYS A 169 18.73 6.01 13.31
C LYS A 169 18.49 5.95 14.82
N LYS A 170 18.29 4.76 15.40
CA LYS A 170 17.97 4.53 16.82
C LYS A 170 16.71 5.26 17.29
N GLN A 171 15.80 5.54 16.38
CA GLN A 171 14.51 6.19 16.66
C GLN A 171 13.47 5.17 17.11
N SER A 172 13.56 3.92 16.64
CA SER A 172 12.68 2.84 17.10
C SER A 172 13.46 1.58 17.41
N GLU A 173 12.98 0.81 18.40
CA GLU A 173 13.58 -0.48 18.79
C GLU A 173 12.61 -1.66 18.55
N MET A 174 11.32 -1.39 18.40
CA MET A 174 10.28 -2.38 18.16
C MET A 174 9.16 -1.84 17.28
N ALA A 175 8.44 -2.72 16.59
CA ALA A 175 7.23 -2.37 15.84
C ALA A 175 5.96 -2.94 16.50
N LEU A 176 4.91 -2.14 16.60
CA LEU A 176 3.58 -2.56 17.03
C LEU A 176 2.65 -2.59 15.81
N ILE A 177 2.06 -3.74 15.53
CA ILE A 177 1.21 -3.99 14.37
C ILE A 177 -0.25 -4.03 14.83
N SER A 178 -1.13 -3.29 14.17
CA SER A 178 -2.56 -3.20 14.51
C SER A 178 -3.38 -2.68 13.33
N GLY A 179 -4.70 -2.79 13.43
CA GLY A 179 -5.66 -2.29 12.43
C GLY A 179 -6.23 -3.36 11.51
N SER A 180 -7.43 -3.09 10.98
CA SER A 180 -8.28 -4.07 10.28
C SER A 180 -7.74 -4.56 8.94
N LEU A 181 -6.74 -3.89 8.34
CA LEU A 181 -6.12 -4.38 7.11
C LEU A 181 -5.23 -5.61 7.37
N PHE A 182 -4.67 -5.75 8.58
CA PHE A 182 -3.89 -6.93 8.97
C PHE A 182 -4.73 -8.18 9.26
N GLU A 183 -6.05 -8.11 9.15
CA GLU A 183 -6.91 -9.31 9.10
C GLU A 183 -6.62 -10.16 7.84
N HIS A 184 -6.03 -9.55 6.80
CA HIS A 184 -5.61 -10.24 5.59
C HIS A 184 -4.30 -11.01 5.82
N LYS A 185 -4.40 -12.33 5.66
CA LYS A 185 -3.35 -13.30 6.00
C LYS A 185 -2.04 -13.02 5.26
N ALA A 186 -2.09 -12.68 3.99
CA ALA A 186 -0.90 -12.42 3.18
C ALA A 186 -0.15 -11.19 3.68
N LEU A 187 -0.86 -10.10 3.98
CA LEU A 187 -0.23 -8.89 4.51
C LEU A 187 0.39 -9.16 5.88
N LEU A 188 -0.40 -9.70 6.82
CA LEU A 188 0.08 -9.99 8.17
C LEU A 188 1.28 -10.94 8.17
N ARG A 189 1.20 -12.03 7.40
CA ARG A 189 2.30 -13.01 7.29
C ARG A 189 3.57 -12.35 6.74
N ASN A 190 3.47 -11.58 5.65
CA ASN A 190 4.64 -10.94 5.06
C ASN A 190 5.23 -9.89 6.00
N THR A 191 4.39 -9.11 6.68
CA THR A 191 4.86 -8.11 7.66
C THR A 191 5.56 -8.78 8.84
N LEU A 192 4.96 -9.77 9.50
CA LEU A 192 5.57 -10.48 10.64
C LEU A 192 6.86 -11.21 10.25
N LYS A 193 6.95 -11.74 9.03
CA LYS A 193 8.15 -12.41 8.51
C LYS A 193 9.33 -11.44 8.37
N HIS A 194 9.07 -10.18 8.05
CA HIS A 194 10.10 -9.23 7.64
C HIS A 194 10.43 -8.17 8.70
N LEU A 195 9.49 -7.81 9.57
CA LEU A 195 9.72 -6.86 10.64
C LEU A 195 10.42 -7.53 11.83
N LYS A 196 11.60 -7.03 12.19
CA LYS A 196 12.36 -7.49 13.36
C LYS A 196 11.73 -6.96 14.65
N ASN A 197 11.70 -7.78 15.70
CA ASN A 197 11.21 -7.34 17.02
C ASN A 197 9.83 -6.65 16.93
N CYS A 198 8.86 -7.32 16.33
CA CYS A 198 7.50 -6.82 16.17
C CYS A 198 6.51 -7.57 17.06
N GLN A 199 5.42 -6.91 17.42
CA GLN A 199 4.32 -7.49 18.18
C GLN A 199 2.98 -7.06 17.60
N LEU A 200 2.06 -8.03 17.49
CA LEU A 200 0.66 -7.77 17.16
C LEU A 200 -0.07 -7.23 18.40
N SER A 201 -0.79 -6.12 18.23
CA SER A 201 -1.63 -5.56 19.29
C SER A 201 -2.91 -6.40 19.45
N ASP A 202 -3.32 -6.61 20.69
CA ASP A 202 -4.57 -7.26 21.10
C ASP A 202 -5.74 -6.26 21.22
N VAL A 203 -5.45 -4.95 21.10
CA VAL A 203 -6.44 -3.86 21.09
C VAL A 203 -6.16 -2.88 19.95
N PRO A 204 -7.18 -2.20 19.39
CA PRO A 204 -6.96 -1.09 18.47
C PRO A 204 -6.05 -0.02 19.08
N LEU A 205 -5.11 0.54 18.32
CA LEU A 205 -4.18 1.56 18.81
C LEU A 205 -4.63 2.99 18.48
N ARG A 206 -5.74 3.14 17.75
CA ARG A 206 -6.42 4.43 17.59
C ARG A 206 -6.93 4.93 18.94
N ILE A 207 -6.56 6.15 19.27
CA ILE A 207 -7.07 6.93 20.40
C ILE A 207 -8.28 7.73 19.91
#